data_AF-A0A1G9C805-F1
#
_entry.id   AF-A0A1G9C805-F1
#
_cell.length_a   1.000
_cell.length_b   1.000
_cell.length_c   1.000
_cell.angle_alpha   90.00
_cell.angle_beta   90.00
_cell.angle_gamma   90.00
#
_symmetry.space_group_name_H-M   'P 1'
#
loop_
_entity.id
_entity.type
_entity.pdbx_description
1 polymer ?
#
loop_
_entity_poly.entity_id
_entity_poly.type
_entity_poly.pdbx_seq_one_letter_code
_entity_poly.pdbx_strand_id
1 'polypeptide(L)'
;MKHGHRKSEILQCIQDMTREKGYAPTVREIAEEVGLNSTATVHRHLNDMEEFGLIEKLGNSPRAIRVVSGSNPAANVLEQLKKIDDGMTDIIFIHGEPFLVKRATVEDIKEWRGEEATSSSS
;
A
#
# COMPACT_ATOMS: atom_id res chain seq x y z
N MET A 1 17.23 -9.95 -2.41
CA MET A 1 16.23 -9.42 -3.35
C MET A 1 15.51 -8.26 -2.68
N LYS A 2 15.62 -7.06 -3.26
CA LYS A 2 15.15 -5.77 -2.75
C LYS A 2 13.62 -5.62 -2.97
N HIS A 3 12.80 -6.03 -2.00
CA HIS A 3 11.33 -6.01 -2.14
C HIS A 3 10.67 -4.67 -1.78
N GLY A 4 11.39 -3.69 -1.23
CA GLY A 4 10.81 -2.39 -0.81
C GLY A 4 10.98 -1.19 -1.76
N HIS A 5 11.64 -1.35 -2.91
CA HIS A 5 12.13 -0.17 -3.67
C HIS A 5 11.25 0.29 -4.84
N ARG A 6 10.26 -0.50 -5.30
CA ARG A 6 9.56 -0.20 -6.56
C ARG A 6 8.60 0.97 -6.48
N LYS A 7 7.82 1.08 -5.41
CA LYS A 7 6.94 2.24 -5.18
C LYS A 7 7.76 3.53 -5.12
N SER A 8 8.89 3.50 -4.42
CA SER A 8 9.83 4.62 -4.30
C SER A 8 10.43 5.02 -5.64
N GLU A 9 10.87 4.07 -6.47
CA GLU A 9 11.38 4.33 -7.82
C GLU A 9 10.30 4.92 -8.74
N ILE A 10 9.07 4.40 -8.69
CA ILE A 10 7.95 4.95 -9.46
C ILE A 10 7.62 6.37 -9.00
N LEU A 11 7.60 6.62 -7.70
CA LEU A 11 7.32 7.96 -7.15
C LEU A 11 8.39 8.97 -7.61
N GLN A 12 9.65 8.58 -7.52
CA GLN A 12 10.80 9.38 -7.96
C GLN A 12 10.73 9.65 -9.47
N CYS A 13 10.45 8.62 -10.27
CA CYS A 13 10.22 8.74 -11.72
C CYS A 13 9.13 9.77 -12.05
N ILE A 14 7.98 9.71 -11.38
CA ILE A 14 6.90 10.68 -11.60
C ILE A 14 7.35 12.10 -11.26
N GLN A 15 8.04 12.30 -10.13
CA GLN A 15 8.55 13.61 -9.73
C GLN A 15 9.57 14.17 -10.73
N ASP A 16 10.56 13.36 -11.11
CA ASP A 16 11.64 13.77 -12.00
C ASP A 16 11.11 14.07 -13.41
N MET A 17 10.28 13.19 -13.97
CA MET A 17 9.68 13.42 -15.29
C MET A 17 8.76 14.65 -15.30
N THR A 18 7.98 14.87 -14.23
CA THR A 18 7.12 16.05 -14.13
C THR A 18 7.96 17.32 -14.05
N ARG A 19 9.06 17.29 -13.28
CA ARG A 19 9.99 18.42 -13.13
C ARG A 19 10.74 18.74 -14.42
N GLU A 20 11.18 17.72 -15.16
CA GLU A 20 11.99 17.86 -16.37
C GLU A 20 11.15 18.19 -17.60
N LYS A 21 10.00 17.51 -17.79
CA LYS A 21 9.18 17.63 -18.99
C LYS A 21 8.03 18.63 -18.84
N GLY A 22 7.67 19.00 -17.61
CA GLY A 22 6.54 19.90 -17.32
C GLY A 22 5.17 19.23 -17.38
N TYR A 23 5.11 17.90 -17.48
CA TYR A 23 3.85 17.13 -17.48
C TYR A 23 4.05 15.76 -16.82
N ALA A 24 2.98 15.23 -16.23
CA ALA A 24 3.02 13.92 -15.59
C ALA A 24 3.20 12.79 -16.63
N PRO A 25 3.99 11.75 -16.30
CA PRO A 25 4.20 10.63 -17.20
C PRO A 25 2.99 9.72 -17.27
N THR A 26 2.88 9.01 -18.39
CA THR A 26 1.92 7.93 -18.58
C THR A 26 2.40 6.64 -17.94
N VAL A 27 1.49 5.70 -17.70
CA VAL A 27 1.82 4.38 -17.13
C VAL A 27 2.84 3.61 -17.99
N ARG A 28 2.80 3.77 -19.31
CA ARG A 28 3.79 3.16 -20.22
C ARG A 28 5.17 3.78 -20.05
N GLU A 29 5.25 5.12 -20.02
CA GLU A 29 6.52 5.82 -19.78
C GLU A 29 7.12 5.45 -18.42
N ILE A 30 6.30 5.33 -17.37
CA ILE A 30 6.76 4.87 -16.05
C ILE A 30 7.32 3.45 -16.14
N ALA A 31 6.62 2.53 -16.82
CA ALA A 31 7.06 1.15 -16.97
C ALA A 31 8.42 1.05 -17.68
N GLU A 32 8.60 1.83 -18.75
CA GLU A 32 9.86 1.93 -19.48
C GLU A 32 10.98 2.49 -18.61
N GLU A 33 10.75 3.59 -17.92
CA GLU A 33 11.76 4.27 -17.09
C GLU A 33 12.22 3.43 -15.90
N VAL A 34 11.29 2.72 -15.23
CA VAL A 34 11.61 1.87 -14.07
C VAL A 34 11.97 0.42 -14.45
N GLY A 35 12.04 0.10 -15.74
CA GLY A 35 12.42 -1.22 -16.24
C GLY A 35 11.42 -2.34 -15.94
N LEU A 36 10.12 -2.03 -15.91
CA LEU A 36 9.04 -3.00 -15.73
C LEU A 36 8.44 -3.43 -17.06
N ASN A 37 8.41 -4.73 -17.30
CA ASN A 37 7.88 -5.32 -18.54
C ASN A 37 6.35 -5.27 -18.68
N SER A 38 5.62 -4.86 -17.63
CA SER A 38 4.16 -4.87 -17.61
C SER A 38 3.58 -3.60 -16.99
N THR A 39 2.74 -2.92 -17.78
CA THR A 39 1.94 -1.78 -17.31
C THR A 39 0.94 -2.17 -16.23
N ALA A 40 0.51 -3.43 -16.16
CA ALA A 40 -0.41 -3.91 -15.12
C ALA A 40 0.25 -3.86 -13.73
N THR A 41 1.54 -4.19 -13.65
CA THR A 41 2.32 -4.09 -12.39
C THR A 41 2.43 -2.63 -11.94
N VAL A 42 2.66 -1.71 -12.88
CA VAL A 42 2.68 -0.27 -12.58
C VAL A 42 1.31 0.21 -12.12
N HIS A 43 0.22 -0.19 -12.80
CA HIS A 43 -1.15 0.15 -12.38
C HIS A 43 -1.44 -0.28 -10.95
N ARG A 44 -1.07 -1.52 -10.58
CA ARG A 44 -1.22 -2.00 -9.20
C ARG A 44 -0.44 -1.12 -8.22
N HIS A 45 0.83 -0.82 -8.50
CA HIS A 45 1.62 0.05 -7.63
C HIS A 45 1.04 1.46 -7.51
N LEU A 46 0.54 2.04 -8.60
CA LEU A 46 -0.10 3.36 -8.58
C LEU A 46 -1.40 3.33 -7.77
N ASN A 47 -2.21 2.27 -7.87
CA ASN A 47 -3.41 2.10 -7.03
C ASN A 47 -3.04 2.03 -5.56
N ASP A 48 -2.07 1.19 -5.19
CA ASP A 48 -1.62 1.12 -3.81
C ASP A 48 -1.13 2.50 -3.33
N MET A 49 -0.33 3.21 -4.12
CA MET A 49 0.21 4.52 -3.73
C MET A 49 -0.87 5.60 -3.61
N GLU A 50 -1.91 5.54 -4.44
CA GLU A 50 -3.09 6.41 -4.33
C GLU A 50 -3.88 6.09 -3.06
N GLU A 51 -4.08 4.80 -2.78
CA GLU A 51 -4.69 4.34 -1.54
C GLU A 51 -3.88 4.87 -0.35
N PHE A 52 -2.55 4.76 -0.37
CA PHE A 52 -1.60 5.31 0.61
C PHE A 52 -1.46 6.84 0.59
N GLY A 53 -2.23 7.58 -0.22
CA GLY A 53 -2.21 9.04 -0.28
C GLY A 53 -0.87 9.66 -0.72
N LEU A 54 -0.01 8.87 -1.37
CA LEU A 54 1.28 9.31 -1.91
C LEU A 54 1.11 10.05 -3.25
N ILE A 55 0.11 9.62 -4.02
CA ILE A 55 -0.26 10.23 -5.29
C ILE A 55 -1.77 10.44 -5.35
N GLU A 56 -2.20 11.25 -6.29
CA GLU A 56 -3.61 11.48 -6.62
C GLU A 56 -3.81 11.34 -8.13
N LYS A 57 -4.85 10.61 -8.55
CA LYS A 57 -5.26 10.57 -9.95
C LYS A 57 -6.37 11.59 -10.21
N LEU A 58 -6.10 12.56 -11.08
CA LEU A 58 -7.01 13.67 -11.41
C LEU A 58 -8.01 13.31 -12.54
N GLY A 59 -8.44 12.05 -12.60
CA GLY A 59 -9.36 11.52 -13.62
C GLY A 59 -8.78 10.35 -14.44
N ASN A 60 -9.45 10.01 -15.55
CA ASN A 60 -9.11 8.82 -16.37
C ASN A 60 -8.06 9.08 -17.46
N SER A 61 -7.49 10.28 -17.51
CA SER A 61 -6.51 10.62 -18.54
C SER A 61 -5.13 10.03 -18.21
N PRO A 62 -4.35 9.58 -19.22
CA PRO A 62 -3.04 8.96 -18.99
C PRO A 62 -2.02 9.83 -18.23
N ARG A 63 -2.19 11.16 -18.26
CA ARG A 63 -1.32 12.15 -17.61
C ARG A 63 -1.98 12.85 -16.42
N ALA A 64 -3.05 12.28 -15.88
CA ALA A 64 -3.76 12.82 -14.74
C ALA A 64 -3.23 12.21 -13.43
N ILE A 65 -1.92 12.25 -13.19
CA ILE A 65 -1.30 11.76 -11.95
C ILE A 65 -0.47 12.87 -11.32
N ARG A 66 -0.63 13.08 -10.01
CA ARG A 66 0.14 14.07 -9.25
C ARG A 66 0.71 13.45 -7.98
N VAL A 67 1.94 13.81 -7.61
CA VAL A 67 2.52 13.45 -6.31
C VAL A 67 2.05 14.43 -5.25
N VAL A 68 1.60 13.91 -4.10
CA VAL A 68 1.13 14.73 -2.99
C VAL A 68 2.34 15.24 -2.20
N SER A 69 2.63 16.54 -2.31
CA SER A 69 3.74 17.17 -1.59
C SER A 69 3.52 17.14 -0.08
N GLY A 70 4.55 16.78 0.69
CA GLY A 70 4.45 16.64 2.15
C GLY A 70 3.88 15.30 2.63
N SER A 71 3.56 14.37 1.73
CA SER A 71 3.22 13.00 2.11
C SER A 71 4.46 12.31 2.69
N ASN A 72 4.48 12.09 4.00
CA ASN A 72 5.40 11.15 4.62
C ASN A 72 4.74 9.76 4.48
N PRO A 73 5.31 8.83 3.71
CA PRO A 73 4.72 7.50 3.53
C PRO A 73 4.39 6.81 4.85
N ALA A 74 5.25 6.97 5.86
CA ALA A 74 5.00 6.41 7.19
C ALA A 74 3.83 7.09 7.92
N ALA A 75 3.64 8.40 7.74
CA ALA A 75 2.54 9.13 8.35
C ALA A 75 1.19 8.81 7.70
N ASN A 76 1.16 8.65 6.37
CA ASN A 76 -0.05 8.27 5.64
C ASN A 76 -0.48 6.82 5.93
N VAL A 77 0.50 5.91 6.06
CA VAL A 77 0.24 4.55 6.53
C VAL A 77 -0.37 4.60 7.93
N LEU A 78 0.23 5.32 8.89
CA LEU A 78 -0.34 5.46 10.23
C LEU A 78 -1.77 6.03 10.24
N GLU A 79 -2.06 7.05 9.42
CA GLU A 79 -3.41 7.62 9.26
C GLU A 79 -4.43 6.58 8.76
N GLN A 80 -4.05 5.71 7.84
CA GLN A 80 -4.94 4.66 7.33
C GLN A 80 -5.14 3.53 8.32
N LEU A 81 -4.06 3.13 8.99
CA LEU A 81 -4.15 2.09 10.00
C LEU A 81 -5.01 2.55 11.19
N LYS A 82 -5.00 3.85 11.54
CA LYS A 82 -5.93 4.43 12.51
C LYS A 82 -7.41 4.35 12.09
N LYS A 83 -7.72 4.27 10.79
CA LYS A 83 -9.10 4.11 10.29
C LYS A 83 -9.59 2.67 10.36
N ILE A 84 -8.71 1.72 10.63
CA ILE A 84 -9.02 0.30 10.86
C ILE A 84 -9.29 0.06 12.35
N ASP A 85 -9.69 1.07 13.14
CA ASP A 85 -10.03 0.91 14.56
C ASP A 85 -11.32 0.08 14.72
N ASP A 86 -11.18 -1.23 14.52
CA ASP A 86 -12.16 -2.27 14.80
C ASP A 86 -12.00 -2.80 16.24
N GLY A 87 -11.14 -2.17 17.05
CA GLY A 87 -10.81 -2.60 18.41
C GLY A 87 -10.04 -3.93 18.51
N MET A 88 -9.74 -4.58 17.39
CA MET A 88 -9.11 -5.91 17.33
C MET A 88 -7.82 -5.93 16.50
N THR A 89 -7.56 -4.92 15.67
CA THR A 89 -6.41 -4.88 14.78
C THR A 89 -5.28 -4.01 15.34
N ASP A 90 -4.13 -4.62 15.62
CA ASP A 90 -2.89 -3.95 16.00
C ASP A 90 -1.96 -3.77 14.80
N ILE A 91 -1.08 -2.77 14.88
CA ILE A 91 0.01 -2.56 13.92
C ILE A 91 1.30 -3.02 14.58
N ILE A 92 2.01 -3.94 13.95
CA ILE A 92 3.37 -4.33 14.37
C ILE A 92 4.37 -3.94 13.30
N PHE A 93 5.64 -3.80 13.66
CA PHE A 93 6.72 -3.58 12.72
C PHE A 93 7.62 -4.82 12.66
N ILE A 94 7.78 -5.40 11.47
CA ILE A 94 8.68 -6.54 11.21
C ILE A 94 9.74 -6.08 10.22
N HIS A 95 11.01 -6.13 10.62
CA HIS A 95 12.13 -5.61 9.81
C HIS A 95 11.97 -4.15 9.37
N GLY A 96 11.26 -3.34 10.16
CA GLY A 96 10.97 -1.92 9.84
C GLY A 96 9.79 -1.72 8.90
N GLU A 97 9.17 -2.79 8.41
CA GLU A 97 7.95 -2.74 7.60
C GLU A 97 6.71 -2.92 8.50
N PRO A 98 5.66 -2.09 8.34
CA PRO A 98 4.44 -2.22 9.12
C PRO A 98 3.58 -3.39 8.62
N PHE A 99 3.02 -4.15 9.55
CA PHE A 99 2.06 -5.23 9.30
C PHE A 99 0.83 -5.04 10.17
N LEU A 100 -0.34 -5.29 9.57
CA LEU A 100 -1.61 -5.37 10.27
C LEU A 100 -1.78 -6.76 10.87
N VAL A 101 -2.12 -6.83 12.16
CA VAL A 101 -2.32 -8.08 12.88
C VAL A 101 -3.63 -8.01 13.61
N LYS A 102 -4.49 -9.01 13.41
CA LYS A 102 -5.70 -9.15 14.22
C LYS A 102 -5.36 -9.89 15.51
N ARG A 103 -5.82 -9.35 16.65
CA ARG A 103 -5.82 -10.07 17.93
C ARG A 103 -6.66 -11.33 17.78
N ALA A 104 -6.10 -12.45 18.23
CA ALA A 104 -6.84 -13.70 18.30
C ALA A 104 -7.95 -13.60 19.34
N THR A 105 -9.14 -14.07 18.97
CA THR A 105 -10.25 -14.29 19.90
C THR A 105 -10.02 -15.58 20.70
N VAL A 106 -10.85 -15.81 21.72
CA VAL A 106 -10.80 -17.08 22.48
C VAL A 106 -11.15 -18.26 21.57
N GLU A 107 -12.05 -18.05 20.61
CA GLU A 107 -12.48 -19.02 19.61
C GLU A 107 -11.34 -19.40 18.67
N ASP A 108 -10.59 -18.42 18.14
CA ASP A 108 -9.40 -18.66 17.31
C ASP A 108 -8.37 -19.51 18.07
N ILE A 109 -8.15 -19.21 19.35
CA ILE A 109 -7.20 -19.95 20.21
C ILE A 109 -7.67 -21.39 20.43
N LYS A 110 -8.97 -21.61 20.68
CA LYS A 110 -9.54 -22.96 20.85
C LYS A 110 -9.39 -23.79 19.58
N GLU A 111 -9.66 -23.20 18.42
CA GLU A 111 -9.47 -23.85 17.12
C GLU A 111 -8.02 -24.28 16.93
N TRP A 112 -7.04 -23.39 17.17
CA TRP A 112 -5.61 -23.72 17.03
C TRP A 112 -5.12 -24.80 18.01
N ARG A 113 -5.77 -24.92 19.17
CA ARG A 113 -5.47 -25.97 20.16
C ARG A 113 -6.19 -27.29 19.88
N GLY A 114 -7.08 -27.34 18.88
CA GLY A 114 -7.90 -28.52 18.60
C GLY A 114 -8.93 -28.80 19.70
N GLU A 115 -9.32 -27.79 20.47
CA GLU A 115 -10.36 -27.90 21.49
C GLU A 115 -11.71 -27.74 20.80
N GLU A 116 -12.37 -28.86 20.47
CA GLU A 116 -13.74 -28.79 19.98
C GLU A 116 -14.60 -28.11 21.04
N ALA A 117 -15.38 -27.11 20.62
CA ALA A 117 -16.37 -26.47 21.47
C ALA A 117 -17.27 -27.58 22.01
N THR A 118 -17.06 -27.98 23.26
CA THR A 118 -17.94 -28.90 23.95
C THR A 118 -19.27 -28.17 24.08
N SER A 119 -20.12 -28.33 23.07
CA SER A 119 -21.53 -28.03 23.15
C SER A 119 -22.09 -28.94 24.22
N SER A 120 -22.10 -28.45 25.45
CA SER A 120 -22.83 -29.05 26.55
C SER A 120 -24.31 -28.95 26.20
N SER A 121 -24.80 -29.98 25.51
CA SER A 121 -26.20 -30.31 25.44
C SER A 121 -26.73 -30.51 26.86
N SER A 122 -27.71 -29.71 27.24
CA SER A 122 -28.62 -29.99 28.36
C SER A 122 -29.99 -29.44 27.98
#